data_AF-A0A836FMT4-F1
#
_entry.id   AF-A0A836FMT4-F1
#
_cell.length_a   1.000
_cell.length_b   1.000
_cell.length_c   1.000
_cell.angle_alpha   90.00
_cell.angle_beta   90.00
_cell.angle_gamma   90.00
#
_symmetry.space_group_name_H-M   'P 1'
#
loop_
_entity.id
_entity.type
_entity.pdbx_description
1 polymer ?
#
loop_
_entity_poly.entity_id
_entity_poly.type
_entity_poly.pdbx_seq_one_letter_code
_entity_poly.pdbx_strand_id
1 'polypeptide(L)'
;MNPSEVEFLGEKQLVSIVPNFNSDIIYLISGSVGPFRAGLPVRVPIWLAVCLKQKQKCRIVSQEWMDIEGLNERKEMEKMSKLFTEMPSSHYMDESQILLNVANDDISDADGIRIAVKDIWDIRMSKLRTSVDAFVKSEGVHARLDHLTAMEINGIRPLLPHALDQILRIQSANSDEANSQQSSGSGSLSM
;
A
#
# COMPACT_ATOMS: atom_id res chain seq x y z
N MET A 1 -7.50 8.08 -6.87
CA MET A 1 -6.07 8.21 -6.54
C MET A 1 -5.31 7.37 -7.55
N ASN A 2 -4.35 7.95 -8.25
CA ASN A 2 -3.51 7.20 -9.19
C ASN A 2 -2.30 6.61 -8.41
N PRO A 3 -1.56 5.63 -8.97
CA PRO A 3 -0.38 5.08 -8.30
C PRO A 3 0.68 6.13 -7.93
N SER A 4 0.89 7.13 -8.78
CA SER A 4 1.86 8.20 -8.54
C SER A 4 1.53 9.09 -7.34
N GLU A 5 0.26 9.29 -7.02
CA GLU A 5 -0.17 9.99 -5.80
C GLU A 5 0.17 9.18 -4.55
N VAL A 6 0.06 7.84 -4.60
CA VAL A 6 0.44 6.96 -3.48
C VAL A 6 1.96 7.00 -3.29
N GLU A 7 2.72 6.93 -4.38
CA GLU A 7 4.17 7.03 -4.39
C GLU A 7 4.63 8.38 -3.79
N PHE A 8 4.02 9.49 -4.21
CA PHE A 8 4.27 10.83 -3.66
C PHE A 8 4.00 10.91 -2.14
N LEU A 9 3.00 10.19 -1.63
CA LEU A 9 2.77 10.10 -0.19
C LEU A 9 3.85 9.26 0.51
N GLY A 10 4.31 8.18 -0.14
CA GLY A 10 5.42 7.35 0.32
C GLY A 10 6.74 8.09 0.41
N GLU A 11 6.99 9.09 -0.46
CA GLU A 11 8.22 9.91 -0.42
C GLU A 11 8.42 10.71 0.88
N LYS A 12 7.37 10.85 1.70
CA LYS A 12 7.44 11.52 3.00
C LYS A 12 8.07 10.66 4.09
N GLN A 13 8.20 9.34 3.86
CA GLN A 13 8.80 8.43 4.83
C GLN A 13 10.26 8.80 5.08
N LEU A 14 10.72 8.58 6.31
CA LEU A 14 12.03 9.01 6.78
C LEU A 14 13.05 7.88 6.67
N VAL A 15 14.06 8.07 5.84
CA VAL A 15 15.19 7.16 5.64
C VAL A 15 16.47 7.72 6.21
N SER A 16 17.44 6.85 6.50
CA SER A 16 18.77 7.25 6.97
C SER A 16 19.72 7.39 5.78
N ILE A 17 20.50 8.47 5.75
CA ILE A 17 21.57 8.70 4.77
C ILE A 17 22.88 9.04 5.49
N VAL A 18 24.00 8.77 4.83
CA VAL A 18 25.32 9.27 5.23
C VAL A 18 25.78 10.29 4.19
N PRO A 19 25.75 11.61 4.50
CA PRO A 19 26.16 12.64 3.57
C PRO A 19 27.68 12.71 3.45
N ASN A 20 28.18 13.27 2.35
CA ASN A 20 29.60 13.57 2.13
C ASN A 20 29.92 15.08 2.19
N PHE A 21 28.99 15.87 2.72
CA PHE A 21 29.10 17.31 2.87
C PHE A 21 28.70 17.76 4.28
N ASN A 22 29.12 18.96 4.65
CA ASN A 22 28.70 19.63 5.87
C ASN A 22 27.68 20.73 5.55
N SER A 23 26.64 20.84 6.34
CA SER A 23 25.67 21.93 6.29
C SER A 23 24.98 22.06 7.64
N ASP A 24 24.63 23.30 8.01
CA ASP A 24 23.77 23.54 9.15
C ASP A 24 22.34 23.07 8.87
N ILE A 25 21.48 23.18 9.90
CA ILE A 25 20.07 22.79 9.84
C ILE A 25 19.36 23.60 8.75
N ILE A 26 18.56 22.90 7.94
CA ILE A 26 17.67 23.52 6.96
C ILE A 26 16.26 23.52 7.55
N TYR A 27 15.65 24.70 7.65
CA TYR A 27 14.28 24.88 8.12
C TYR A 27 13.32 24.86 6.91
N LEU A 28 12.51 23.82 6.80
CA LEU A 28 11.46 23.68 5.78
C LEU A 28 10.10 24.07 6.38
N ILE A 29 9.11 24.24 5.51
CA ILE A 29 7.72 24.56 5.92
C ILE A 29 7.16 23.51 6.89
N SER A 30 7.46 22.22 6.64
CA SER A 30 6.93 21.09 7.40
C SER A 30 7.92 20.48 8.39
N GLY A 31 8.93 21.24 8.82
CA GLY A 31 9.93 20.78 9.80
C GLY A 31 11.36 21.07 9.38
N SER A 32 12.32 20.65 10.19
CA SER A 32 13.75 20.86 9.94
C SER A 32 14.48 19.56 9.59
N VAL A 33 15.51 19.66 8.74
CA VAL A 33 16.40 18.54 8.39
C VAL A 33 17.86 18.91 8.65
N GLY A 34 18.68 17.91 8.99
CA GLY A 34 20.06 18.13 9.40
C GLY A 34 20.22 18.31 10.92
N PRO A 35 21.37 18.81 11.39
CA PRO A 35 22.52 19.26 10.60
C PRO A 35 23.15 18.12 9.81
N PHE A 36 23.72 18.43 8.65
CA PHE A 36 24.45 17.46 7.84
C PHE A 36 25.93 17.51 8.22
N ARG A 37 26.46 16.37 8.65
CA ARG A 37 27.88 16.20 8.98
C ARG A 37 28.42 15.05 8.15
N ALA A 38 29.46 15.32 7.36
CA ALA A 38 30.04 14.33 6.47
C ALA A 38 30.44 13.07 7.24
N GLY A 39 30.04 11.90 6.73
CA GLY A 39 30.31 10.61 7.35
C GLY A 39 29.43 10.24 8.55
N LEU A 40 28.52 11.12 9.01
CA LEU A 40 27.61 10.81 10.11
C LEU A 40 26.17 10.60 9.59
N PRO A 41 25.47 9.54 10.04
CA PRO A 41 24.12 9.26 9.60
C PRO A 41 23.13 10.33 10.05
N VAL A 42 22.16 10.66 9.19
CA VAL A 42 21.07 11.60 9.47
C VAL A 42 19.79 11.13 8.79
N ARG A 43 18.64 11.32 9.46
CA ARG A 43 17.33 10.98 8.90
C ARG A 43 16.77 12.13 8.06
N VAL A 44 16.32 11.80 6.86
CA VAL A 44 15.68 12.75 5.93
C VAL A 44 14.49 12.07 5.23
N PRO A 45 13.52 12.85 4.72
CA PRO A 45 12.49 12.31 3.84
C PRO A 45 13.09 11.67 2.58
N ILE A 46 12.42 10.66 2.03
CA ILE A 46 12.86 9.95 0.82
C ILE A 46 13.08 10.90 -0.35
N TRP A 47 12.18 11.87 -0.60
CA TRP A 47 12.36 12.84 -1.69
C TRP A 47 13.68 13.59 -1.60
N LEU A 48 14.14 13.90 -0.37
CA LEU A 48 15.41 14.59 -0.15
C LEU A 48 16.59 13.62 -0.28
N ALA A 49 16.47 12.41 0.25
CA ALA A 49 17.48 11.36 0.10
C ALA A 49 17.76 11.06 -1.38
N VAL A 50 16.71 10.89 -2.19
CA VAL A 50 16.81 10.66 -3.64
C VAL A 50 17.50 11.83 -4.32
N CYS A 51 17.09 13.06 -4.03
CA CYS A 51 17.70 14.26 -4.62
C CYS A 51 19.20 14.36 -4.29
N LEU A 52 19.59 14.05 -3.04
CA LEU A 52 20.99 14.07 -2.60
C LEU A 52 21.80 12.93 -3.23
N LYS A 53 21.25 11.72 -3.33
CA LYS A 53 21.91 10.56 -3.96
C LYS A 53 22.14 10.78 -5.46
N GLN A 54 21.15 11.30 -6.19
CA GLN A 54 21.30 11.67 -7.61
C GLN A 54 22.38 12.73 -7.85
N LYS A 55 22.61 13.61 -6.87
CA LYS A 55 23.70 14.60 -6.87
C LYS A 55 25.01 14.07 -6.29
N GLN A 56 25.12 12.77 -6.02
CA GLN A 56 26.28 12.13 -5.41
C GLN A 56 26.70 12.77 -4.09
N LYS A 57 25.74 13.25 -3.29
CA LYS A 57 25.98 13.95 -2.02
C LYS A 57 25.74 13.10 -0.77
N CYS A 58 25.27 11.87 -0.95
CA CYS A 58 25.11 10.93 0.14
C CYS A 58 25.15 9.49 -0.35
N ARG A 59 25.41 8.59 0.59
CA ARG A 59 25.05 7.18 0.52
C ARG A 59 23.71 6.98 1.24
N ILE A 60 22.79 6.22 0.66
CA ILE A 60 21.55 5.81 1.34
C ILE A 60 21.86 4.57 2.19
N VAL A 61 21.32 4.52 3.41
CA VAL A 61 21.45 3.35 4.28
C VAL A 61 20.23 2.44 4.08
N SER A 62 20.47 1.13 3.93
CA SER A 62 19.38 0.15 3.82
C SER A 62 18.44 0.25 5.03
N GLN A 63 17.15 0.11 4.80
CA GLN A 63 16.17 0.09 5.89
C GLN A 63 16.27 -1.23 6.65
N GLU A 64 15.97 -1.23 7.95
CA GLU A 64 16.04 -2.43 8.80
C GLU A 64 15.17 -3.57 8.27
N TRP A 65 14.02 -3.24 7.67
CA TRP A 65 13.11 -4.24 7.10
C TRP A 65 13.50 -4.71 5.70
N MET A 66 14.42 -4.01 5.01
CA MET A 66 14.93 -4.38 3.69
C MET A 66 16.03 -5.43 3.83
N ASP A 67 15.66 -6.54 4.46
CA ASP A 67 16.47 -7.72 4.66
C ASP A 67 15.75 -8.93 4.06
N ILE A 68 16.50 -9.79 3.37
CA ILE A 68 15.93 -10.88 2.59
C ILE A 68 15.39 -11.98 3.48
N GLU A 69 16.05 -12.28 4.59
CA GLU A 69 15.58 -13.30 5.52
C GLU A 69 14.27 -12.85 6.14
N GLY A 70 14.20 -11.62 6.65
CA GLY A 70 12.98 -11.03 7.21
C GLY A 70 11.84 -10.91 6.19
N LEU A 71 12.13 -10.55 4.94
CA LEU A 71 11.11 -10.49 3.87
C LEU A 71 10.59 -11.87 3.51
N ASN A 72 11.45 -12.90 3.45
CA ASN A 72 11.02 -14.26 3.19
C ASN A 72 10.18 -14.82 4.34
N GLU A 73 10.53 -14.54 5.59
CA GLU A 73 9.70 -14.91 6.75
C GLU A 73 8.30 -14.28 6.65
N ARG A 74 8.23 -12.97 6.35
CA ARG A 74 6.97 -12.26 6.14
C ARG A 74 6.16 -12.84 4.98
N LYS A 75 6.82 -13.22 3.89
CA LYS A 75 6.18 -13.89 2.76
C LYS A 75 5.52 -15.20 3.18
N GLU A 76 6.22 -16.03 3.95
CA GLU A 76 5.66 -17.30 4.43
C GLU A 76 4.52 -17.09 5.44
N MET A 77 4.65 -16.12 6.37
CA MET A 77 3.55 -15.73 7.26
C MET A 77 2.30 -15.28 6.48
N GLU A 78 2.48 -14.49 5.43
CA GLU A 78 1.39 -14.02 4.58
C GLU A 78 0.70 -15.17 3.84
N LYS A 79 1.45 -16.17 3.37
CA LYS A 79 0.88 -17.38 2.75
C LYS A 79 0.07 -18.22 3.74
N MET A 80 0.58 -18.40 4.95
CA MET A 80 -0.06 -19.24 5.97
C MET A 80 -1.30 -18.56 6.59
N SER A 81 -1.31 -17.23 6.64
CA SER A 81 -2.41 -16.47 7.23
C SER A 81 -3.63 -16.40 6.30
N LYS A 82 -4.82 -16.62 6.86
CA LYS A 82 -6.09 -16.35 6.17
C LYS A 82 -6.37 -14.86 6.03
N LEU A 83 -5.85 -14.05 6.97
CA LEU A 83 -5.99 -12.60 6.99
C LEU A 83 -4.71 -11.92 6.45
N PHE A 84 -4.78 -10.63 6.16
CA PHE A 84 -3.60 -9.83 5.81
C PHE A 84 -2.71 -9.65 7.04
N THR A 85 -1.42 -9.94 6.88
CA THR A 85 -0.41 -9.70 7.93
C THR A 85 0.08 -8.26 7.89
N GLU A 86 0.63 -7.79 9.01
CA GLU A 86 1.19 -6.44 9.12
C GLU A 86 2.49 -6.33 8.31
N MET A 87 2.55 -5.32 7.44
CA MET A 87 3.73 -5.01 6.63
C MET A 87 4.71 -4.13 7.42
N PRO A 88 6.02 -4.21 7.14
CA PRO A 88 7.03 -3.47 7.89
C PRO A 88 6.89 -1.95 7.75
N SER A 89 6.33 -1.48 6.64
CA SER A 89 5.92 -0.11 6.42
C SER A 89 4.57 -0.08 5.70
N SER A 90 3.77 0.96 5.97
CA SER A 90 2.53 1.23 5.23
C SER A 90 2.77 1.59 3.76
N HIS A 91 4.02 1.91 3.40
CA HIS A 91 4.48 2.26 2.05
C HIS A 91 5.62 1.35 1.55
N TYR A 92 5.73 0.12 2.07
CA TYR A 92 6.84 -0.79 1.72
C TYR A 92 7.05 -0.94 0.20
N MET A 93 5.97 -0.95 -0.59
CA MET A 93 6.03 -1.06 -2.04
C MET A 93 6.68 0.18 -2.68
N ASP A 94 6.21 1.37 -2.31
CA ASP A 94 6.74 2.66 -2.78
C ASP A 94 8.20 2.83 -2.36
N GLU A 95 8.48 2.60 -1.06
CA GLU A 95 9.82 2.72 -0.48
C GLU A 95 10.82 1.80 -1.18
N SER A 96 10.47 0.52 -1.36
CA SER A 96 11.34 -0.43 -2.05
C SER A 96 11.61 -0.01 -3.48
N GLN A 97 10.57 0.39 -4.22
CA GLN A 97 10.70 0.78 -5.62
C GLN A 97 11.60 2.02 -5.74
N ILE A 98 11.34 3.07 -4.97
CA ILE A 98 12.11 4.33 -5.03
C ILE A 98 13.57 4.09 -4.63
N LEU A 99 13.81 3.44 -3.49
CA LEU A 99 15.16 3.27 -2.94
C LEU A 99 16.00 2.31 -3.77
N LEU A 100 15.45 1.16 -4.20
CA LEU A 100 16.20 0.19 -5.00
C LEU A 100 16.47 0.69 -6.43
N ASN A 101 15.73 1.68 -6.93
CA ASN A 101 15.99 2.29 -8.23
C ASN A 101 17.15 3.30 -8.19
N VAL A 102 17.38 3.97 -7.05
CA VAL A 102 18.35 5.07 -6.93
C VAL A 102 19.60 4.68 -6.12
N ALA A 103 19.48 3.68 -5.25
CA ALA A 103 20.52 3.25 -4.31
C ALA A 103 20.81 1.74 -4.37
N ASN A 104 20.68 1.14 -5.55
CA ASN A 104 21.01 -0.27 -5.77
C ASN A 104 22.45 -0.59 -5.34
N ASP A 105 23.39 0.34 -5.56
CA ASP A 105 24.79 0.24 -5.16
C ASP A 105 25.03 0.32 -3.64
N ASP A 106 24.08 0.89 -2.89
CA ASP A 106 24.22 1.07 -1.45
C ASP A 106 23.60 -0.07 -0.62
N ILE A 107 22.62 -0.77 -1.21
CA ILE A 107 21.77 -1.78 -0.56
C ILE A 107 22.24 -3.18 -0.98
N SER A 108 22.56 -4.01 0.01
CA SER A 108 22.96 -5.40 -0.24
C SER A 108 21.80 -6.23 -0.78
N ASP A 109 22.08 -7.03 -1.81
CA ASP A 109 21.13 -7.92 -2.48
C ASP A 109 19.80 -7.25 -2.88
N ALA A 110 19.92 -6.08 -3.52
CA ALA A 110 18.80 -5.29 -4.00
C ALA A 110 17.84 -6.06 -4.92
N ASP A 111 18.36 -6.98 -5.74
CA ASP A 111 17.56 -7.80 -6.64
C ASP A 111 16.76 -8.87 -5.87
N GLY A 112 17.37 -9.53 -4.89
CA GLY A 112 16.67 -10.46 -4.00
C GLY A 112 15.54 -9.78 -3.22
N ILE A 113 15.79 -8.57 -2.71
CA ILE A 113 14.77 -7.75 -2.03
C ILE A 113 13.63 -7.41 -2.99
N ARG A 114 13.94 -6.99 -4.23
CA ARG A 114 12.92 -6.64 -5.24
C ARG A 114 12.02 -7.84 -5.56
N ILE A 115 12.60 -9.03 -5.69
CA ILE A 115 11.86 -10.27 -5.92
C ILE A 115 10.97 -10.59 -4.72
N ALA A 116 11.51 -10.56 -3.50
CA ALA A 116 10.75 -10.87 -2.29
C ALA A 116 9.57 -9.91 -2.05
N VAL A 117 9.78 -8.60 -2.24
CA VAL A 117 8.72 -7.59 -2.14
C VAL A 117 7.63 -7.83 -3.20
N LYS A 118 8.03 -8.16 -4.43
CA LYS A 118 7.08 -8.47 -5.51
C LYS A 118 6.26 -9.74 -5.21
N ASP A 119 6.91 -10.79 -4.72
CA ASP A 119 6.21 -12.02 -4.31
C ASP A 119 5.14 -11.73 -3.24
N ILE A 120 5.51 -10.95 -2.20
CA ILE A 120 4.57 -10.53 -1.14
C ILE A 120 3.39 -9.78 -1.74
N TRP A 121 3.66 -8.80 -2.61
CA TRP A 121 2.62 -8.04 -3.30
C TRP A 121 1.67 -8.93 -4.11
N ASP A 122 2.21 -9.86 -4.89
CA ASP A 122 1.40 -10.76 -5.74
C ASP A 122 0.51 -11.68 -4.90
N ILE A 123 1.04 -12.23 -3.79
CA ILE A 123 0.28 -13.04 -2.83
C ILE A 123 -0.86 -12.22 -2.23
N ARG A 124 -0.58 -11.00 -1.78
CA ARG A 124 -1.57 -10.13 -1.13
C ARG A 124 -2.63 -9.63 -2.10
N MET A 125 -2.25 -9.28 -3.32
CA MET A 125 -3.20 -8.97 -4.39
C MET A 125 -4.08 -10.15 -4.77
N SER A 126 -3.54 -11.37 -4.81
CA SER A 126 -4.33 -12.59 -5.02
C SER A 126 -5.34 -12.79 -3.88
N LYS A 127 -4.89 -12.71 -2.63
CA LYS A 127 -5.75 -12.79 -1.44
C LYS A 127 -6.85 -11.72 -1.43
N LEU A 128 -6.53 -10.49 -1.81
CA LEU A 128 -7.50 -9.40 -1.92
C LEU A 128 -8.58 -9.69 -2.95
N ARG A 129 -8.23 -10.22 -4.13
CA ARG A 129 -9.22 -10.63 -5.13
C ARG A 129 -10.13 -11.74 -4.62
N THR A 130 -9.59 -12.74 -3.94
CA THR A 130 -10.40 -13.80 -3.32
C THR A 130 -11.32 -13.26 -2.22
N SER A 131 -10.83 -12.33 -1.39
CA SER A 131 -11.64 -11.66 -0.37
C SER A 131 -12.78 -10.85 -0.97
N VAL A 132 -12.54 -10.16 -2.08
CA VAL A 132 -13.56 -9.39 -2.80
C VAL A 132 -14.60 -10.32 -3.44
N ASP A 133 -14.18 -11.42 -4.07
CA ASP A 133 -15.10 -12.42 -4.65
C ASP A 133 -16.02 -13.03 -3.58
N ALA A 134 -15.46 -13.41 -2.43
CA ALA A 134 -16.24 -13.93 -1.31
C ALA A 134 -17.23 -12.88 -0.76
N PHE A 135 -16.82 -11.61 -0.69
CA PHE A 135 -17.67 -10.51 -0.22
C PHE A 135 -18.86 -10.24 -1.15
N VAL A 136 -18.64 -10.25 -2.47
CA VAL A 136 -19.71 -10.05 -3.45
C VAL A 136 -20.73 -11.20 -3.41
N LYS A 137 -20.25 -12.44 -3.19
CA LYS A 137 -21.11 -13.63 -3.09
C LYS A 137 -21.94 -13.71 -1.80
N SER A 138 -21.53 -13.02 -0.75
CA SER A 138 -22.23 -13.03 0.55
C SER A 138 -23.20 -11.86 0.75
N GLU A 139 -23.67 -11.23 -0.35
CA GLU A 139 -24.58 -10.08 -0.35
C GLU A 139 -24.04 -8.82 0.36
N GLY A 140 -22.74 -8.79 0.68
CA GLY A 140 -21.96 -7.55 0.73
C GLY A 140 -22.30 -6.53 1.82
N VAL A 141 -22.67 -6.96 3.04
CA VAL A 141 -23.06 -6.00 4.10
C VAL A 141 -21.87 -5.38 4.84
N HIS A 142 -20.86 -6.17 5.19
CA HIS A 142 -19.69 -5.69 5.95
C HIS A 142 -18.43 -6.51 5.66
N ALA A 143 -17.31 -5.83 5.44
CA ALA A 143 -15.99 -6.42 5.39
C ALA A 143 -15.02 -5.63 6.26
N ARG A 144 -14.26 -6.34 7.09
CA ARG A 144 -13.14 -5.77 7.84
C ARG A 144 -11.84 -6.16 7.18
N LEU A 145 -11.06 -5.17 6.76
CA LEU A 145 -9.78 -5.35 6.07
C LEU A 145 -8.69 -4.68 6.92
N ASP A 146 -8.11 -5.44 7.83
CA ASP A 146 -6.96 -4.98 8.62
C ASP A 146 -5.68 -5.12 7.79
N HIS A 147 -4.67 -4.30 8.08
CA HIS A 147 -3.31 -4.35 7.52
C HIS A 147 -3.20 -4.24 5.98
N LEU A 148 -4.23 -3.78 5.27
CA LEU A 148 -4.06 -3.36 3.88
C LEU A 148 -3.31 -2.05 3.79
N THR A 149 -2.40 -1.96 2.83
CA THR A 149 -1.64 -0.74 2.54
C THR A 149 -2.37 0.14 1.51
N ALA A 150 -1.98 1.41 1.44
CA ALA A 150 -2.60 2.37 0.53
C ALA A 150 -2.48 1.95 -0.94
N MET A 151 -1.33 1.38 -1.33
CA MET A 151 -1.08 0.91 -2.70
C MET A 151 -2.02 -0.24 -3.09
N GLU A 152 -2.23 -1.18 -2.17
CA GLU A 152 -3.12 -2.33 -2.38
C GLU A 152 -4.57 -1.91 -2.53
N ILE A 153 -5.04 -1.02 -1.65
CA ILE A 153 -6.40 -0.46 -1.73
C ILE A 153 -6.57 0.30 -3.05
N ASN A 154 -5.55 1.04 -3.49
CA ASN A 154 -5.61 1.78 -4.73
C ASN A 154 -5.74 0.88 -5.97
N GLY A 155 -5.27 -0.37 -5.90
CA GLY A 155 -5.42 -1.35 -6.98
C GLY A 155 -6.86 -1.78 -7.25
N ILE A 156 -7.75 -1.72 -6.25
CA ILE A 156 -9.17 -2.14 -6.38
C ILE A 156 -10.16 -0.97 -6.30
N ARG A 157 -9.78 0.14 -5.67
CA ARG A 157 -10.63 1.30 -5.42
C ARG A 157 -11.32 1.88 -6.67
N PRO A 158 -10.69 1.94 -7.87
CA PRO A 158 -11.36 2.48 -9.06
C PRO A 158 -12.50 1.63 -9.59
N LEU A 159 -12.60 0.35 -9.19
CA LEU A 159 -13.60 -0.58 -9.71
C LEU A 159 -14.62 -0.98 -8.65
N LEU A 160 -14.14 -1.41 -7.49
CA LEU A 160 -14.96 -2.14 -6.52
C LEU A 160 -16.17 -1.34 -6.02
N PRO A 161 -16.05 -0.07 -5.57
CA PRO A 161 -17.20 0.70 -5.09
C PRO A 161 -18.26 0.89 -6.19
N HIS A 162 -17.83 1.18 -7.42
CA HIS A 162 -18.75 1.37 -8.54
C HIS A 162 -19.50 0.08 -8.90
N ALA A 163 -18.82 -1.07 -8.87
CA ALA A 163 -19.46 -2.36 -9.10
C ALA A 163 -20.48 -2.68 -8.00
N LEU A 164 -20.12 -2.44 -6.72
CA LEU A 164 -21.01 -2.65 -5.58
C LEU A 164 -22.25 -1.74 -5.63
N ASP A 165 -22.10 -0.47 -6.03
CA ASP A 165 -23.23 0.44 -6.23
C ASP A 165 -24.24 -0.11 -7.25
N GLN A 166 -23.78 -0.72 -8.34
CA GLN A 166 -24.67 -1.31 -9.34
C GLN A 166 -25.35 -2.57 -8.81
N ILE A 167 -24.62 -3.43 -8.11
CA ILE A 167 -25.17 -4.64 -7.49
C ILE A 167 -26.27 -4.27 -6.50
N LEU A 168 -26.02 -3.26 -5.65
CA LEU A 168 -27.00 -2.78 -4.66
C LEU A 168 -28.26 -2.23 -5.33
N ARG A 169 -28.12 -1.45 -6.41
CA ARG A 169 -29.27 -0.93 -7.19
C ARG A 169 -30.13 -2.03 -7.77
N ILE A 170 -29.52 -3.10 -8.29
CA ILE A 170 -30.24 -4.25 -8.84
C ILE A 170 -30.98 -5.00 -7.73
N GLN A 171 -30.32 -5.21 -6.58
CA GLN A 171 -30.93 -5.86 -5.41
C GLN A 171 -32.11 -5.06 -4.85
N SER A 172 -32.01 -3.73 -4.78
CA SER A 172 -33.12 -2.89 -4.34
C SER A 172 -34.29 -2.92 -5.32
N ALA A 173 -34.04 -2.84 -6.62
CA ALA A 173 -35.11 -2.91 -7.64
C ALA A 173 -35.86 -4.26 -7.60
N ASN A 174 -35.13 -5.37 -7.46
CA ASN A 174 -35.75 -6.69 -7.32
C ASN A 174 -36.60 -6.80 -6.04
N SER A 175 -36.17 -6.15 -4.96
CA SER A 175 -36.91 -6.13 -3.69
C SER A 175 -38.21 -5.32 -3.81
N ASP A 176 -38.18 -4.21 -4.53
CA ASP A 176 -39.35 -3.37 -4.80
C ASP A 176 -40.37 -4.08 -5.71
N GLU A 177 -39.90 -4.78 -6.75
CA GLU A 177 -40.76 -5.59 -7.62
C GLU A 177 -41.45 -6.73 -6.85
N ALA A 178 -40.70 -7.46 -6.00
CA ALA A 178 -41.25 -8.52 -5.17
C ALA A 178 -42.35 -8.01 -4.20
N ASN A 179 -42.14 -6.85 -3.59
CA ASN A 179 -43.13 -6.22 -2.71
C ASN A 179 -44.38 -5.76 -3.47
N SER A 180 -44.22 -5.20 -4.68
CA SER A 180 -45.35 -4.73 -5.50
C SER A 180 -46.25 -5.87 -6.01
N GLN A 181 -45.69 -7.06 -6.27
CA GLN A 181 -46.45 -8.24 -6.66
C GLN A 181 -47.25 -8.82 -5.48
N GLN A 182 -46.70 -8.79 -4.26
CA GLN A 182 -47.42 -9.23 -3.05
C GLN A 182 -48.59 -8.30 -2.68
N SER A 183 -48.45 -6.98 -2.86
CA SER A 183 -49.56 -6.03 -2.64
C SER A 183 -50.67 -6.18 -3.68
N SER A 184 -50.33 -6.57 -4.92
CA SER A 184 -51.30 -6.74 -6.02
C SER A 184 -52.07 -8.06 -5.92
N GLY A 185 -51.47 -9.12 -5.38
CA GLY A 185 -52.13 -10.41 -5.15
C GLY A 185 -53.13 -10.44 -3.99
N SER A 186 -52.99 -9.51 -3.04
CA SER A 186 -53.87 -9.44 -1.85
C SER A 186 -55.20 -8.72 -2.11
N GLY A 187 -55.35 -8.05 -3.27
CA GLY A 187 -56.55 -7.27 -3.62
C GLY A 187 -57.64 -8.03 -4.41
N SER A 188 -57.42 -9.29 -4.80
CA SER A 188 -58.33 -10.02 -5.71
C SER A 188 -59.21 -11.10 -5.03
N LEU A 189 -59.31 -11.12 -3.70
CA LEU A 189 -60.07 -12.13 -2.94
C LEU A 189 -61.23 -11.54 -2.13
N SER A 190 -61.81 -10.43 -2.56
CA SER A 190 -63.02 -9.86 -1.94
C SER A 190 -64.02 -9.40 -3.00
N MET A 191 -65.14 -10.14 -3.04
CA MET A 191 -66.38 -10.00 -3.84
C MET A 191 -66.40 -10.64 -5.23
#